data_AF-A0A2H9PSU7-F1
#
_entry.id   AF-A0A2H9PSU7-F1
#
_cell.length_a   1.000
_cell.length_b   1.000
_cell.length_c   1.000
_cell.angle_alpha   90.00
_cell.angle_beta   90.00
_cell.angle_gamma   90.00
#
_symmetry.space_group_name_H-M   'P 1'
#
loop_
_entity.id
_entity.type
_entity.pdbx_description
1 polymer ?
#
loop_
_entity_poly.entity_id
_entity_poly.type
_entity_poly.pdbx_seq_one_letter_code
_entity_poly.pdbx_strand_id
1 'polypeptide(L)' 'MDLAGKPKRDDWHTYFMKIATQVGSRSTCDRKHVGAVIVRDKTILST' A
#
# COMPACT_ATOMS: atom_id res chain seq x y z
N MET A 1 -1.22 -8.23 -29.43
CA MET A 1 -0.10 -7.30 -29.70
C MET A 1 -0.33 -6.12 -28.79
N ASP A 2 0.05 -6.14 -27.50
CA ASP A 2 -0.44 -5.06 -26.62
C ASP A 2 0.63 -4.57 -25.63
N LEU A 3 1.38 -3.58 -26.14
CA LEU A 3 2.02 -2.44 -25.49
C LEU A 3 3.11 -2.71 -24.43
N ALA A 4 4.33 -2.88 -24.95
CA ALA A 4 5.55 -2.50 -24.23
C ALA A 4 5.42 -1.07 -23.68
N GLY A 5 5.42 -0.92 -22.35
CA GLY A 5 5.66 0.38 -21.70
C GLY A 5 4.59 0.92 -20.74
N LYS A 6 3.44 0.26 -20.53
CA LYS A 6 2.52 0.66 -19.44
C LYS A 6 2.81 -0.14 -18.18
N PRO A 7 3.15 0.49 -17.03
CA PRO A 7 3.23 -0.23 -15.78
C PRO A 7 1.87 -0.89 -15.52
N LYS A 8 1.91 -2.21 -15.30
CA LYS A 8 0.72 -2.98 -14.93
C LYS A 8 0.17 -2.36 -13.64
N ARG A 9 -1.10 -1.94 -13.67
CA ARG A 9 -1.75 -1.46 -12.44
C ARG A 9 -1.76 -2.60 -11.43
N ASP A 10 -1.35 -2.30 -10.21
CA ASP A 10 -1.40 -3.26 -9.12
C ASP A 10 -2.85 -3.72 -8.90
N ASP A 11 -3.00 -4.97 -8.48
CA ASP A 11 -4.26 -5.42 -7.90
C ASP A 11 -4.50 -4.73 -6.55
N TRP A 12 -5.72 -4.81 -6.05
CA TRP A 12 -6.12 -4.12 -4.82
C TRP A 12 -5.31 -4.53 -3.59
N HIS A 13 -4.98 -5.82 -3.46
CA HIS A 13 -4.23 -6.30 -2.31
C HIS A 13 -2.82 -5.72 -2.32
N THR A 14 -2.13 -5.83 -3.45
CA THR A 14 -0.78 -5.25 -3.63
C THR A 14 -0.78 -3.74 -3.42
N TYR A 15 -1.78 -3.04 -3.96
CA TYR A 15 -1.93 -1.59 -3.78
C TYR A 15 -2.04 -1.20 -2.29
N PHE A 16 -2.94 -1.84 -1.52
CA PHE A 16 -3.11 -1.51 -0.10
C PHE A 16 -1.90 -1.90 0.75
N MET A 17 -1.23 -3.01 0.45
CA MET A 17 -0.02 -3.42 1.17
C MET A 17 1.16 -2.48 0.91
N LYS A 18 1.29 -1.93 -0.30
CA LYS A 18 2.28 -0.87 -0.60
C LYS A 18 2.02 0.38 0.24
N ILE A 19 0.75 0.75 0.43
CA ILE A 19 0.39 1.89 1.30
C ILE A 19 0.69 1.58 2.77
N ALA A 20 0.32 0.41 3.28
CA ALA A 20 0.64 0.03 4.66
C ALA A 20 2.15 0.05 4.94
N THR A 21 2.96 -0.38 3.96
CA THR A 21 4.43 -0.29 4.02
C THR A 21 4.90 1.16 4.04
N GLN A 22 4.34 2.03 3.19
CA GLN A 22 4.67 3.46 3.17
C GLN A 22 4.31 4.16 4.48
N VAL A 23 3.16 3.83 5.08
CA VAL A 23 2.74 4.35 6.39
C VAL A 23 3.75 3.90 7.46
N GLY A 24 4.12 2.61 7.46
CA GLY A 24 5.10 2.07 8.41
C GLY A 24 6.48 2.70 8.30
N SER A 25 6.87 3.17 7.11
CA SER A 25 8.16 3.86 6.91
C SER A 25 8.32 5.13 7.75
N ARG A 26 7.21 5.73 8.20
CA ARG A 26 7.19 6.94 9.05
C ARG A 26 7.16 6.64 10.55
N SER A 27 7.16 5.37 10.94
CA SER A 27 7.31 4.98 12.36
C SER A 27 8.63 5.50 12.92
N THR A 28 8.60 6.00 14.15
CA THR A 28 9.79 6.45 14.89
C THR A 28 10.27 5.42 15.91
N CYS A 29 9.72 4.20 15.89
CA CYS A 29 10.09 3.13 16.81
C CYS A 29 11.24 2.29 16.25
N ASP A 30 12.40 2.37 16.89
CA ASP A 30 13.63 1.65 16.49
C ASP A 30 13.47 0.12 16.50
N ARG A 31 12.52 -0.40 17.28
CA ARG A 31 12.31 -1.85 17.40
C ARG A 31 11.59 -2.42 16.18
N LYS A 32 10.60 -1.69 15.64
CA LYS A 32 9.83 -2.14 14.47
C LYS A 32 9.07 -0.98 13.82
N HIS A 33 9.18 -0.90 12.50
CA HIS A 33 8.44 0.04 11.68
C HIS A 33 7.15 -0.62 11.20
N VAL A 34 6.03 -0.29 11.87
CA VAL A 34 4.71 -0.89 11.60
C VAL A 34 3.79 0.18 11.01
N GLY A 35 3.05 -0.20 9.97
CA GLY A 35 1.95 0.60 9.41
C GLY A 35 0.74 -0.28 9.19
N ALA A 36 -0.45 0.31 9.23
CA ALA A 36 -1.72 -0.36 9.00
C ALA A 36 -2.55 0.44 8.00
N VAL A 37 -3.57 -0.19 7.42
CA VAL A 37 -4.60 0.50 6.64
C VAL A 37 -5.93 -0.19 6.92
N ILE A 38 -6.97 0.59 7.17
CA ILE A 38 -8.34 0.09 7.31
C ILE A 38 -9.07 0.38 6.01
N VAL A 39 -9.58 -0.67 5.36
CA VAL A 39 -10.20 -0.58 4.04
C VAL A 39 -11.63 -1.12 4.09
N ARG A 40 -12.57 -0.42 3.43
CA ARG A 40 -13.93 -0.89 3.13
C ARG A 40 -14.29 -0.49 1.72
N ASP A 41 -14.87 -1.40 0.95
CA ASP A 41 -15.32 -1.14 -0.43
C ASP A 41 -14.23 -0.47 -1.31
N LYS A 42 -12.98 -0.97 -1.18
CA LYS A 42 -11.78 -0.46 -1.88
C LYS A 42 -11.43 1.01 -1.56
N THR A 43 -11.96 1.55 -0.47
CA THR A 43 -11.66 2.89 0.03
C THR A 43 -10.93 2.80 1.36
N ILE A 44 -9.86 3.58 1.52
CA ILE A 44 -9.11 3.67 2.78
C ILE A 44 -9.90 4.56 3.74
N LEU A 45 -10.25 4.01 4.90
CA LEU A 45 -10.94 4.72 5.97
C LEU A 45 -9.95 5.38 6.93
N SER A 46 -8.81 4.73 7.16
CA SER A 46 -7.72 5.21 8.02
C SER A 46 -6.41 4.54 7.63
N THR A 47 -5.30 5.23 7.93
CA THR A 47 -3.91 4.76 7.81
C THR A 47 -3.24 4.75 9.16
#